data_AF-A0A2J0YSR7-F1
#
_entry.id   AF-A0A2J0YSR7-F1
#
_cell.length_a   1.000
_cell.length_b   1.000
_cell.length_c   1.000
_cell.angle_alpha   90.00
_cell.angle_beta   90.00
_cell.angle_gamma   90.00
#
_symmetry.space_group_name_H-M   'P 1'
#
loop_
_entity.id
_entity.type
_entity.pdbx_description
1 polymer ?
#
loop_
_entity_poly.entity_id
_entity_poly.type
_entity_poly.pdbx_seq_one_letter_code
_entity_poly.pdbx_strand_id
1 'polypeptide(L)'
;AGGGPPIDLAEERQAEFSTNSLTVLACSPTVAGRSAIEASYDESDQRKPFVECPHCQTWQTLEWDRVRFEKDETDKIAPSTARIECVSCEKPWTESQRLISIRRIEWRQTRTFTCCGERQSPERWAPEAYGVRRALCSHCGSLAVPNAHAGFQASKLYAPKQTIRETVAKFARALRRGPEALRTFFNTQLARTWKEGADAPEWED
;
A
#
# COMPACT_ATOMS: atom_id res chain seq x y z
N ALA A 1 -22.15 14.90 21.85
CA ALA A 1 -22.16 13.43 21.85
C ALA A 1 -20.87 12.97 22.52
N GLY A 2 -20.96 12.41 23.72
CA GLY A 2 -19.82 11.88 24.47
C GLY A 2 -19.67 10.40 24.15
N GLY A 3 -18.67 10.08 23.35
CA GLY A 3 -18.34 8.72 22.94
C GLY A 3 -17.18 8.85 21.97
N GLY A 4 -16.01 8.33 22.35
CA GLY A 4 -14.83 8.37 21.52
C GLY A 4 -15.03 7.64 20.18
N PRO A 5 -14.02 7.70 19.29
CA PRO A 5 -13.98 6.87 18.09
C PRO A 5 -14.42 5.42 18.40
N PRO A 6 -15.19 4.77 17.51
CA PRO A 6 -15.62 3.38 17.72
C PRO A 6 -14.48 2.37 17.94
N ILE A 7 -13.27 2.71 17.49
CA ILE A 7 -12.05 1.92 17.68
C ILE A 7 -11.63 1.96 19.15
N ASP A 8 -11.49 3.15 19.72
CA ASP A 8 -11.10 3.37 21.12
C ASP A 8 -12.05 2.65 22.09
N LEU A 9 -13.35 2.74 21.83
CA LEU A 9 -14.36 2.03 22.63
C LEU A 9 -14.27 0.50 22.50
N ALA A 10 -13.79 -0.01 21.36
CA ALA A 10 -13.58 -1.45 21.17
C ALA A 10 -12.29 -1.92 21.86
N GLU A 11 -11.24 -1.11 21.84
CA GLU A 11 -9.97 -1.39 22.53
C GLU A 11 -10.13 -1.36 24.06
N GLU A 12 -10.84 -0.38 24.62
CA GLU A 12 -11.14 -0.31 26.06
C GLU A 12 -11.85 -1.57 26.57
N ARG A 13 -12.75 -2.15 25.77
CA ARG A 13 -13.46 -3.39 26.12
C ARG A 13 -12.56 -4.62 26.19
N GLN A 14 -11.39 -4.57 25.54
CA GLN A 14 -10.44 -5.67 25.51
C GLN A 14 -9.28 -5.49 26.50
N ALA A 15 -9.19 -4.33 27.18
CA ALA A 15 -8.09 -4.03 28.10
C ALA A 15 -7.91 -5.08 29.20
N GLU A 16 -9.02 -5.67 29.67
CA GLU A 16 -9.03 -6.75 30.68
C GLU A 16 -8.43 -8.09 30.18
N PHE A 17 -8.22 -8.24 28.87
CA PHE A 17 -7.72 -9.46 28.21
C PHE A 17 -6.38 -9.27 27.51
N SER A 18 -5.55 -8.34 27.99
CA SER A 18 -4.32 -7.86 27.35
C SER A 18 -3.33 -8.95 26.90
N THR A 19 -3.34 -10.14 27.52
CA THR A 19 -2.40 -11.23 27.18
C THR A 19 -2.84 -12.01 25.93
N ASN A 20 -4.14 -12.08 25.63
CA ASN A 20 -4.70 -12.93 24.57
C ASN A 20 -5.71 -12.23 23.65
N SER A 21 -5.84 -10.90 23.74
CA SER A 21 -6.73 -10.11 22.88
C SER A 21 -6.13 -9.91 21.48
N LEU A 22 -6.99 -9.93 20.45
CA LEU A 22 -6.64 -9.58 19.08
C LEU A 22 -7.67 -8.59 18.53
N THR A 23 -7.21 -7.39 18.17
CA THR A 23 -8.00 -6.39 17.44
C THR A 23 -7.64 -6.44 15.96
N VAL A 24 -8.66 -6.54 15.09
CA VAL A 24 -8.49 -6.47 13.64
C VAL A 24 -9.24 -5.25 13.11
N LEU A 25 -8.49 -4.27 12.61
CA LEU A 25 -9.04 -3.09 11.96
C LEU A 25 -8.92 -3.24 10.45
N ALA A 26 -10.05 -3.16 9.74
CA ALA A 26 -10.08 -3.27 8.28
C ALA A 26 -11.03 -2.21 7.71
N CYS A 27 -10.48 -1.22 7.00
CA CYS A 27 -11.26 -0.21 6.29
C CYS A 27 -10.47 0.32 5.09
N SER A 28 -11.16 0.86 4.08
CA SER A 28 -10.48 1.67 3.05
C SER A 28 -10.10 3.03 3.64
N PRO A 29 -8.89 3.56 3.40
CA PRO A 29 -8.52 4.90 3.83
C PRO A 29 -9.48 5.95 3.26
N THR A 30 -9.65 7.07 3.97
CA THR A 30 -10.55 8.14 3.55
C THR A 30 -9.78 9.40 3.12
N VAL A 31 -9.70 10.42 3.95
CA VAL A 31 -8.94 11.64 3.67
C VAL A 31 -7.71 11.65 4.56
N ALA A 32 -6.56 12.04 4.00
CA ALA A 32 -5.31 12.14 4.74
C ALA A 32 -5.48 13.01 6.00
N GLY A 33 -4.93 12.55 7.13
CA GLY A 33 -5.02 13.21 8.44
C GLY A 33 -6.37 13.09 9.16
N ARG A 34 -7.40 12.54 8.50
CA ARG A 34 -8.73 12.26 9.10
C ARG A 34 -9.11 10.78 9.09
N SER A 35 -8.28 9.95 8.46
CA SER A 35 -8.53 8.52 8.28
C SER A 35 -8.06 7.74 9.51
N ALA A 36 -9.00 7.20 10.31
CA ALA A 36 -8.66 6.43 11.50
C ALA A 36 -7.77 5.19 11.19
N ILE A 37 -7.97 4.56 10.02
CA ILE A 37 -7.12 3.45 9.57
C ILE A 37 -5.73 3.92 9.13
N GLU A 38 -5.57 5.18 8.70
CA GLU A 38 -4.25 5.76 8.42
C GLU A 38 -3.49 6.00 9.72
N ALA A 39 -4.13 6.61 10.72
CA ALA A 39 -3.52 6.80 12.04
C ALA A 39 -3.09 5.47 12.68
N SER A 40 -3.97 4.47 12.68
CA SER A 40 -3.64 3.12 13.15
C SER A 40 -2.49 2.48 12.35
N TYR A 41 -2.49 2.58 11.02
CA TYR A 41 -1.38 2.09 10.20
C TYR A 41 -0.06 2.83 10.51
N ASP A 42 -0.12 4.14 10.71
CA ASP A 42 1.04 4.96 11.04
C ASP A 42 1.63 4.62 12.41
N GLU A 43 0.84 4.10 13.35
CA GLU A 43 1.28 3.59 14.65
C GLU A 43 1.74 2.12 14.61
N SER A 44 1.37 1.37 13.57
CA SER A 44 1.75 -0.02 13.35
C SER A 44 3.19 -0.19 12.85
N ASP A 45 3.61 -1.43 12.60
CA ASP A 45 4.89 -1.75 11.94
C ASP A 45 4.93 -1.55 10.40
N GLN A 46 3.84 -1.02 9.82
CA GLN A 46 3.71 -0.58 8.43
C GLN A 46 4.19 -1.63 7.42
N ARG A 47 3.53 -2.78 7.34
CA ARG A 47 3.91 -3.82 6.38
C ARG A 47 3.42 -3.51 4.99
N LYS A 48 4.26 -3.84 4.01
CA LYS A 48 3.94 -3.79 2.58
C LYS A 48 4.23 -5.13 1.90
N PRO A 49 3.47 -5.49 0.86
CA PRO A 49 3.70 -6.70 0.10
C PRO A 49 4.76 -6.45 -0.97
N PHE A 50 5.91 -7.11 -0.83
CA PHE A 50 6.98 -7.08 -1.83
C PHE A 50 6.80 -8.22 -2.82
N VAL A 51 7.06 -7.92 -4.09
CA VAL A 51 7.09 -8.90 -5.18
C VAL A 51 8.42 -8.82 -5.90
N GLU A 52 8.88 -9.96 -6.39
CA GLU A 52 10.10 -10.06 -7.18
C GLU A 52 9.82 -9.74 -8.65
N CYS A 53 10.67 -8.90 -9.24
CA CYS A 53 10.62 -8.60 -10.66
C CYS A 53 11.01 -9.84 -11.49
N PRO A 54 10.17 -10.27 -12.46
CA PRO A 54 10.45 -11.44 -13.28
C PRO A 54 11.63 -11.23 -14.27
N HIS A 55 12.08 -9.99 -14.44
CA HIS A 55 13.15 -9.63 -15.40
C HIS A 55 14.51 -9.43 -14.75
N CYS A 56 14.57 -8.86 -13.54
CA CYS A 56 15.82 -8.49 -12.87
C CYS A 56 15.90 -8.94 -11.39
N GLN A 57 14.87 -9.64 -10.88
CA GLN A 57 14.84 -10.17 -9.50
C GLN A 57 14.88 -9.10 -8.39
N THR A 58 14.80 -7.82 -8.74
CA THR A 58 14.63 -6.76 -7.74
C THR A 58 13.29 -6.92 -7.02
N TRP A 59 13.33 -6.86 -5.69
CA TRP A 59 12.14 -6.83 -4.85
C TRP A 59 11.57 -5.42 -4.78
N GLN A 60 10.27 -5.28 -5.05
CA GLN A 60 9.59 -3.99 -5.10
C GLN A 60 8.15 -4.09 -4.60
N THR A 61 7.56 -2.95 -4.24
CA THR A 61 6.10 -2.81 -4.12
C THR A 61 5.50 -2.40 -5.46
N LEU A 62 4.24 -2.77 -5.70
CA LEU A 62 3.46 -2.34 -6.84
C LEU A 62 2.77 -1.02 -6.47
N GLU A 63 3.36 0.07 -6.94
CA GLU A 63 2.86 1.43 -6.72
C GLU A 63 2.15 1.94 -7.99
N TRP A 64 1.11 2.76 -7.80
CA TRP A 64 0.39 3.38 -8.92
C TRP A 64 1.31 4.21 -9.82
N ASP A 65 2.30 4.86 -9.22
CA ASP A 65 3.33 5.68 -9.87
C ASP A 65 4.25 4.87 -10.80
N ARG A 66 4.16 3.53 -10.80
CA ARG A 66 4.85 2.61 -11.72
C ARG A 66 3.92 2.03 -12.79
N VAL A 67 2.63 2.38 -12.76
CA VAL A 67 1.69 2.07 -13.85
C VAL A 67 1.90 3.09 -14.95
N ARG A 68 2.10 2.61 -16.18
CA ARG A 68 2.16 3.43 -17.40
C ARG A 68 1.01 3.08 -18.32
N PHE A 69 0.51 4.08 -19.02
CA PHE A 69 -0.51 3.97 -20.04
C PHE A 69 -0.36 5.15 -20.99
N GLU A 70 -0.72 4.94 -22.24
CA GLU A 70 -0.73 5.95 -23.28
C GLU A 70 -2.12 6.56 -23.45
N LYS A 71 -2.18 7.69 -24.15
CA LYS A 71 -3.43 8.27 -24.63
C LYS A 71 -3.62 7.92 -26.10
N ASP A 72 -4.87 7.76 -26.51
CA ASP A 72 -5.24 7.58 -27.91
C ASP A 72 -5.21 8.90 -28.68
N GLU A 73 -5.50 8.82 -29.98
CA GLU A 73 -5.60 9.97 -30.90
C GLU A 73 -6.64 11.02 -30.49
N THR A 74 -7.55 10.69 -29.57
CA THR A 74 -8.57 11.60 -29.02
C THR A 74 -8.18 12.18 -27.65
N ASP A 75 -6.90 12.07 -27.29
CA ASP A 75 -6.32 12.45 -25.99
C ASP A 75 -6.98 11.72 -24.79
N LYS A 76 -7.63 10.57 -25.02
CA LYS A 76 -8.22 9.75 -23.95
C LYS A 76 -7.25 8.66 -23.54
N ILE A 77 -7.18 8.39 -22.24
CA ILE A 77 -6.38 7.28 -21.71
C ILE A 77 -6.81 5.97 -22.38
N ALA A 78 -5.86 5.25 -22.98
CA ALA A 78 -6.05 3.98 -23.67
C ALA A 78 -5.69 2.80 -22.73
N PRO A 79 -6.64 2.17 -22.02
CA PRO A 79 -6.32 1.20 -20.97
C PRO A 79 -5.68 -0.09 -21.50
N SER A 80 -5.79 -0.38 -22.80
CA SER A 80 -5.15 -1.53 -23.46
C SER A 80 -3.62 -1.48 -23.40
N THR A 81 -3.05 -0.27 -23.37
CA THR A 81 -1.60 0.00 -23.29
C THR A 81 -1.05 -0.09 -21.87
N ALA A 82 -1.93 -0.28 -20.88
CA ALA A 82 -1.58 -0.24 -19.48
C ALA A 82 -0.61 -1.37 -19.09
N ARG A 83 0.46 -1.01 -18.40
CA ARG A 83 1.52 -1.90 -17.94
C ARG A 83 2.11 -1.41 -16.61
N ILE A 84 2.68 -2.33 -15.84
CA ILE A 84 3.51 -1.99 -14.68
C ILE A 84 4.97 -2.05 -15.11
N GLU A 85 5.76 -1.04 -14.78
CA GLU A 85 7.20 -1.01 -15.02
C GLU A 85 7.98 -1.27 -13.72
N CYS A 86 9.09 -2.01 -13.82
CA CYS A 86 9.93 -2.29 -12.67
C CYS A 86 10.63 -1.02 -12.15
N VAL A 87 10.78 -0.90 -10.83
CA VAL A 87 11.50 0.20 -10.17
C VAL A 87 12.99 0.26 -10.54
N SER A 88 13.59 -0.88 -10.88
CA SER A 88 15.03 -0.98 -11.14
C SER A 88 15.37 -1.11 -12.63
N CYS A 89 14.71 -2.01 -13.36
CA CYS A 89 15.04 -2.24 -14.77
C CYS A 89 14.06 -1.61 -15.77
N GLU A 90 12.99 -0.96 -15.28
CA GLU A 90 11.97 -0.25 -16.07
C GLU A 90 11.23 -1.10 -17.12
N LYS A 91 11.56 -2.38 -17.25
CA LYS A 91 10.89 -3.29 -18.18
C LYS A 91 9.42 -3.45 -17.80
N PRO A 92 8.51 -3.42 -18.80
CA PRO A 92 7.09 -3.60 -18.56
C PRO A 92 6.77 -5.07 -18.23
N TRP A 93 5.79 -5.26 -17.36
CA TRP A 93 5.29 -6.57 -16.97
C TRP A 93 4.05 -6.93 -17.78
N THR A 94 4.01 -8.15 -18.27
CA THR A 94 2.75 -8.75 -18.77
C THR A 94 1.84 -9.10 -17.60
N GLU A 95 0.55 -9.28 -17.88
CA GLU A 95 -0.41 -9.68 -16.85
C GLU A 95 -0.06 -11.05 -16.25
N SER A 96 0.37 -12.02 -17.07
CA SER A 96 0.83 -13.33 -16.60
C SER A 96 2.05 -13.21 -15.69
N GLN A 97 3.01 -12.35 -16.03
CA GLN A 97 4.17 -12.05 -15.20
C GLN A 97 3.76 -11.45 -13.84
N ARG A 98 2.86 -10.47 -13.85
CA ARG A 98 2.28 -9.90 -12.62
C ARG A 98 1.63 -11.00 -11.77
N LEU A 99 0.79 -11.86 -12.36
CA LEU A 99 0.11 -12.94 -11.64
C LEU A 99 1.07 -13.95 -11.02
N ILE A 100 2.20 -14.26 -11.68
CA ILE A 100 3.25 -15.12 -11.13
C ILE A 100 3.94 -14.42 -9.95
N SER A 101 4.33 -13.15 -10.12
CA SER A 101 5.01 -12.38 -9.08
C SER A 101 4.12 -12.20 -7.83
N ILE A 102 2.82 -11.90 -7.96
CA ILE A 102 1.93 -11.74 -6.80
C ILE A 102 1.65 -13.04 -6.05
N ARG A 103 1.88 -14.22 -6.65
CA ARG A 103 1.78 -15.51 -5.95
C ARG A 103 2.95 -15.75 -4.99
N ARG A 104 4.03 -14.98 -5.11
CA ARG A 104 5.25 -15.06 -4.31
C ARG A 104 5.46 -13.79 -3.48
N ILE A 105 4.36 -13.17 -3.02
CA ILE A 105 4.43 -11.97 -2.18
C ILE A 105 5.14 -12.31 -0.88
N GLU A 106 6.04 -11.42 -0.46
CA GLU A 106 6.60 -11.39 0.87
C GLU A 106 6.13 -10.14 1.61
N TRP A 107 5.52 -10.30 2.78
CA TRP A 107 5.21 -9.16 3.64
C TRP A 107 6.45 -8.73 4.42
N ARG A 108 6.78 -7.44 4.34
CA ARG A 108 7.97 -6.88 5.00
C ARG A 108 7.57 -5.70 5.86
N GLN A 109 8.09 -5.60 7.08
CA GLN A 109 7.96 -4.39 7.91
C GLN A 109 8.69 -3.22 7.25
N THR A 110 8.01 -2.08 7.05
CA THR A 110 8.60 -0.91 6.38
C THR A 110 8.65 0.35 7.26
N ARG A 111 8.16 0.28 8.50
CA ARG A 111 8.28 1.39 9.46
C ARG A 111 9.73 1.79 9.68
N THR A 112 10.03 3.07 9.52
CA THR A 112 11.33 3.65 9.92
C THR A 112 11.53 3.56 11.43
N PHE A 113 12.74 3.29 11.87
CA PHE A 113 13.07 3.08 13.28
C PHE A 113 14.36 3.82 13.66
N THR A 114 14.62 3.94 14.96
CA THR A 114 15.90 4.45 15.47
C THR A 114 16.64 3.32 16.17
N CYS A 115 17.86 3.03 15.72
CA CYS A 115 18.72 2.02 16.33
C CYS A 115 20.19 2.43 16.11
N CYS A 116 21.07 2.08 17.04
CA CYS A 116 22.49 2.46 17.00
C CYS A 116 22.71 3.98 16.85
N GLY A 117 21.81 4.80 17.42
CA GLY A 117 21.92 6.26 17.36
C GLY A 117 21.47 6.91 16.05
N GLU A 118 20.99 6.14 15.07
CA GLU A 118 20.60 6.62 13.75
C GLU A 118 19.15 6.27 13.41
N ARG A 119 18.46 7.18 12.71
CA ARG A 119 17.16 6.92 12.11
C ARG A 119 17.35 6.18 10.78
N GLN A 120 16.81 4.97 10.68
CA GLN A 120 16.97 4.08 9.54
C GLN A 120 15.63 3.77 8.87
N SER A 121 15.68 3.57 7.55
CA SER A 121 14.62 2.92 6.78
C SER A 121 14.94 1.43 6.65
N PRO A 122 13.96 0.51 6.75
CA PRO A 122 14.23 -0.91 6.60
C PRO A 122 14.80 -1.26 5.22
N GLU A 123 16.03 -1.79 5.21
CA GLU A 123 16.70 -2.32 4.01
C GLU A 123 17.16 -3.77 4.19
N ARG A 124 17.11 -4.28 5.42
CA ARG A 124 17.44 -5.66 5.78
C ARG A 124 16.30 -6.26 6.58
N TRP A 125 16.02 -7.53 6.33
CA TRP A 125 14.99 -8.26 7.05
C TRP A 125 15.48 -9.62 7.49
N ALA A 126 14.93 -10.10 8.60
CA ALA A 126 15.13 -11.45 9.09
C ALA A 126 14.58 -12.48 8.08
N PRO A 127 15.00 -13.76 8.19
CA PRO A 127 14.29 -14.85 7.54
C PRO A 127 12.79 -14.78 7.82
N GLU A 128 11.99 -15.22 6.84
CA GLU A 128 10.54 -15.22 7.00
C GLU A 128 10.13 -16.14 8.16
N ALA A 129 9.28 -15.61 9.03
CA ALA A 129 8.62 -16.37 10.08
C ALA A 129 7.14 -15.97 10.10
N TYR A 130 6.25 -16.97 10.11
CA TYR A 130 4.79 -16.75 10.11
C TYR A 130 4.29 -15.84 8.96
N GLY A 131 4.89 -15.97 7.77
CA GLY A 131 4.50 -15.21 6.57
C GLY A 131 4.89 -13.73 6.58
N VAL A 132 5.78 -13.30 7.48
CA VAL A 132 6.33 -11.95 7.51
C VAL A 132 7.85 -11.96 7.68
N ARG A 133 8.51 -11.00 7.04
CA ARG A 133 9.91 -10.66 7.30
C ARG A 133 9.99 -9.41 8.17
N ARG A 134 10.65 -9.55 9.33
CA ARG A 134 10.81 -8.46 10.30
C ARG A 134 12.04 -7.62 10.01
N ALA A 135 11.94 -6.30 10.19
CA ALA A 135 13.02 -5.36 9.88
C ALA A 135 14.19 -5.54 10.85
N LEU A 136 15.41 -5.53 10.31
CA LEU A 136 16.65 -5.60 11.05
C LEU A 136 17.37 -4.25 10.99
N CYS A 137 18.05 -3.90 12.08
CA CYS A 137 19.00 -2.79 12.09
C CYS A 137 20.15 -3.09 11.12
N SER A 138 20.50 -2.12 10.26
CA SER A 138 21.58 -2.28 9.29
C SER A 138 22.95 -2.45 9.96
N HIS A 139 23.12 -1.88 11.15
CA HIS A 139 24.37 -1.88 11.91
C HIS A 139 24.55 -3.11 12.80
N CYS A 140 23.61 -3.34 13.73
CA CYS A 140 23.76 -4.42 14.74
C CYS A 140 22.97 -5.70 14.40
N GLY A 141 22.10 -5.68 13.39
CA GLY A 141 21.29 -6.84 13.01
C GLY A 141 20.21 -7.23 14.01
N SER A 142 19.91 -6.41 15.02
CA SER A 142 18.80 -6.66 15.94
C SER A 142 17.45 -6.41 15.25
N LEU A 143 16.40 -7.07 15.74
CA LEU A 143 15.02 -6.77 15.36
C LEU A 143 14.71 -5.32 15.73
N ALA A 144 14.43 -4.51 14.73
CA ALA A 144 14.41 -3.06 14.85
C ALA A 144 13.01 -2.48 15.08
N VAL A 145 11.98 -3.19 14.63
CA VAL A 145 10.58 -2.76 14.73
C VAL A 145 9.79 -3.77 15.59
N PRO A 146 9.06 -3.31 16.62
CA PRO A 146 8.15 -4.16 17.40
C PRO A 146 7.11 -4.85 16.52
N ASN A 147 6.65 -6.03 16.92
CA ASN A 147 5.62 -6.79 16.23
C ASN A 147 4.28 -6.76 16.98
N ALA A 148 4.10 -5.81 17.91
CA ALA A 148 2.93 -5.74 18.79
C ALA A 148 1.68 -5.21 18.05
N HIS A 149 1.87 -4.27 17.13
CA HIS A 149 0.81 -3.72 16.29
C HIS A 149 1.17 -3.94 14.82
N ALA A 150 0.58 -4.96 14.20
CA ALA A 150 0.84 -5.33 12.82
C ALA A 150 -0.13 -4.61 11.88
N GLY A 151 0.37 -3.75 10.99
CA GLY A 151 -0.47 -3.04 10.01
C GLY A 151 -0.10 -3.44 8.59
N PHE A 152 -1.09 -3.57 7.73
CA PHE A 152 -0.92 -4.04 6.36
C PHE A 152 -1.59 -3.09 5.38
N GLN A 153 -0.88 -2.71 4.32
CA GLN A 153 -1.43 -1.90 3.23
C GLN A 153 -1.20 -2.60 1.90
N ALA A 154 -2.28 -2.85 1.15
CA ALA A 154 -2.21 -3.41 -0.19
C ALA A 154 -3.29 -2.83 -1.10
N SER A 155 -2.89 -2.46 -2.31
CA SER A 155 -3.79 -1.98 -3.36
C SER A 155 -4.38 -3.12 -4.20
N LYS A 156 -5.33 -2.79 -5.08
CA LYS A 156 -5.86 -3.70 -6.09
C LYS A 156 -4.83 -4.09 -7.15
N LEU A 157 -3.64 -3.48 -7.19
CA LEU A 157 -2.53 -3.93 -8.04
C LEU A 157 -2.05 -5.34 -7.69
N TYR A 158 -2.35 -5.81 -6.47
CA TYR A 158 -2.09 -7.17 -6.00
C TYR A 158 -3.29 -8.12 -6.16
N ALA A 159 -4.42 -7.65 -6.72
CA ALA A 159 -5.59 -8.49 -6.90
C ALA A 159 -5.42 -9.42 -8.12
N PRO A 160 -5.63 -10.75 -7.98
CA PRO A 160 -5.47 -11.69 -9.09
C PRO A 160 -6.64 -11.65 -10.09
N LYS A 161 -7.80 -11.15 -9.66
CA LYS A 161 -9.03 -11.09 -10.48
C LYS A 161 -9.23 -9.76 -11.21
N GLN A 162 -8.40 -8.76 -10.91
CA GLN A 162 -8.49 -7.44 -11.54
C GLN A 162 -7.19 -7.16 -12.27
N THR A 163 -7.28 -6.91 -13.57
CA THR A 163 -6.11 -6.63 -14.40
C THR A 163 -5.66 -5.19 -14.26
N ILE A 164 -4.42 -4.91 -14.65
CA ILE A 164 -3.91 -3.53 -14.71
C ILE A 164 -4.70 -2.69 -15.70
N ARG A 165 -5.09 -3.27 -16.83
CA ARG A 165 -5.94 -2.63 -17.83
C ARG A 165 -7.29 -2.20 -17.27
N GLU A 166 -7.97 -3.08 -16.51
CA GLU A 166 -9.22 -2.74 -15.84
C GLU A 166 -9.05 -1.65 -14.78
N THR A 167 -7.93 -1.66 -14.08
CA THR A 167 -7.62 -0.64 -13.06
C THR A 167 -7.42 0.73 -13.71
N VAL A 168 -6.66 0.81 -14.81
CA VAL A 168 -6.51 2.03 -15.62
C VAL A 168 -7.83 2.47 -16.25
N ALA A 169 -8.68 1.54 -16.70
CA ALA A 169 -10.00 1.87 -17.22
C ALA A 169 -10.90 2.49 -16.13
N LYS A 170 -10.81 2.03 -14.88
CA LYS A 170 -11.50 2.65 -13.73
C LYS A 170 -10.94 4.04 -13.42
N PHE A 171 -9.62 4.21 -13.45
CA PHE A 171 -8.98 5.51 -13.27
C PHE A 171 -9.44 6.53 -14.33
N ALA A 172 -9.40 6.15 -15.61
CA ALA A 172 -9.87 7.00 -16.71
C ALA A 172 -11.36 7.37 -16.61
N ARG A 173 -12.17 6.47 -16.02
CA ARG A 173 -13.59 6.73 -15.74
C ARG A 173 -13.78 7.66 -14.53
N ALA A 174 -12.92 7.55 -13.53
CA ALA A 174 -12.92 8.41 -12.35
C ALA A 174 -12.51 9.84 -12.70
N LEU A 175 -11.45 10.02 -13.49
CA LEU A 175 -11.00 11.34 -13.99
C LEU A 175 -12.15 12.11 -14.67
N ARG A 176 -12.90 11.45 -15.56
CA ARG A 176 -14.04 12.07 -16.25
C ARG A 176 -15.23 12.41 -15.35
N ARG A 177 -15.35 11.75 -14.20
CA ARG A 177 -16.43 11.96 -13.22
C ARG A 177 -16.10 13.02 -12.18
N GLY A 178 -14.87 13.52 -12.18
CA GLY A 178 -14.43 14.59 -11.30
C GLY A 178 -13.83 14.12 -9.97
N PRO A 179 -13.52 15.07 -9.07
CA PRO A 179 -12.64 14.86 -7.91
C PRO A 179 -13.15 13.81 -6.93
N GLU A 180 -14.46 13.75 -6.71
CA GLU A 180 -15.09 12.78 -5.79
C GLU A 180 -14.91 11.32 -6.25
N ALA A 181 -15.04 11.07 -7.55
CA ALA A 181 -14.81 9.76 -8.12
C ALA A 181 -13.32 9.39 -8.08
N LEU A 182 -12.44 10.38 -8.25
CA LEU A 182 -11.00 10.19 -8.17
C LEU A 182 -10.56 9.87 -6.73
N ARG A 183 -11.07 10.59 -5.74
CA ARG A 183 -10.91 10.27 -4.32
C ARG A 183 -11.33 8.82 -4.02
N THR A 184 -12.51 8.42 -4.51
CA THR A 184 -13.01 7.04 -4.35
C THR A 184 -12.06 6.02 -4.99
N PHE A 185 -11.47 6.35 -6.14
CA PHE A 185 -10.49 5.48 -6.80
C PHE A 185 -9.23 5.30 -5.95
N PHE A 186 -8.60 6.36 -5.45
CA PHE A 186 -7.40 6.26 -4.61
C PHE A 186 -7.67 5.45 -3.33
N ASN A 187 -8.79 5.73 -2.68
CA ASN A 187 -9.16 5.09 -1.43
C ASN A 187 -9.44 3.59 -1.60
N THR A 188 -10.23 3.23 -2.62
CA THR A 188 -10.73 1.85 -2.76
C THR A 188 -9.90 0.98 -3.69
N GLN A 189 -9.27 1.56 -4.72
CA GLN A 189 -8.42 0.83 -5.66
C GLN A 189 -6.97 0.85 -5.21
N LEU A 190 -6.46 1.97 -4.69
CA LEU A 190 -5.05 2.11 -4.34
C LEU A 190 -4.76 1.88 -2.85
N ALA A 191 -5.79 1.81 -2.00
CA ALA A 191 -5.63 1.75 -0.54
C ALA A 191 -4.72 2.88 -0.02
N ARG A 192 -4.82 4.06 -0.65
CA ARG A 192 -4.10 5.29 -0.28
C ARG A 192 -5.10 6.32 0.20
N THR A 193 -4.73 7.12 1.18
CA THR A 193 -5.49 8.31 1.55
C THR A 193 -5.41 9.35 0.43
N TRP A 194 -6.51 10.07 0.25
CA TRP A 194 -6.58 11.19 -0.67
C TRP A 194 -5.96 12.44 -0.05
N LYS A 195 -4.98 13.05 -0.74
CA LYS A 195 -4.39 14.34 -0.36
C LYS A 195 -5.04 15.46 -1.18
N GLU A 196 -5.80 16.32 -0.52
CA GLU A 196 -6.40 17.50 -1.14
C GLU A 196 -5.30 18.40 -1.74
N GLY A 197 -5.43 18.77 -3.02
CA GLY A 197 -4.48 19.61 -3.75
C GLY A 197 -3.27 18.91 -4.39
N ALA A 198 -2.82 17.76 -3.87
CA ALA A 198 -1.66 17.03 -4.45
C ALA A 198 -2.08 15.92 -5.44
N ASP A 199 -3.19 15.22 -5.15
CA ASP A 199 -3.73 14.17 -6.02
C ASP A 199 -4.81 14.70 -6.99
N ALA A 200 -5.19 15.97 -6.85
CA ALA A 200 -6.13 16.69 -7.69
C ALA A 200 -5.44 17.18 -8.98
N PRO A 201 -5.84 16.74 -10.18
CA PRO A 201 -5.39 17.40 -11.40
C PRO A 201 -5.86 18.86 -11.40
N GLU A 202 -5.05 19.80 -11.91
CA GLU A 202 -5.51 21.17 -12.16
C GLU A 202 -6.65 21.12 -13.16
N TRP A 203 -7.87 21.38 -12.70
CA TRP A 203 -9.04 21.59 -13.53
C TRP A 203 -9.09 23.08 -13.86
N GLU A 204 -8.97 23.43 -15.13
CA GLU A 204 -9.41 24.75 -15.59
C GLU A 204 -10.95 24.72 -15.67
N ASP A 205 -11.58 25.65 -14.95
CA ASP A 205 -13.04 25.91 -14.98
C ASP A 205 -13.50 26.44 -16.34
#